data_AF-A0A9P7G776-F1
#
_entry.id   AF-A0A9P7G776-F1
#
_cell.length_a   1.000
_cell.length_b   1.000
_cell.length_c   1.000
_cell.angle_alpha   90.00
_cell.angle_beta   90.00
_cell.angle_gamma   90.00
#
_symmetry.space_group_name_H-M   'P 1'
#
loop_
_entity.id
_entity.type
_entity.pdbx_description
1 polymer ?
#
loop_
_entity_poly.entity_id
_entity_poly.type
_entity_poly.pdbx_seq_one_letter_code
_entity_poly.pdbx_strand_id
1 'polypeptide(L)'
;MSGTAAPVMHLGSSAAAGGGMVPGAAGHQRPHGMGDEDGDGEDDMLPAMADDDYSAQLSWQSQSKDNLKVLMDNFSDDQYDRFEAYRRHALPKQAVRKVIQQTLGQQVSQPVAQIVAGFAKVFVGEMVEKARAVQTRRGETGPLSPDHLREAYRIYQAETGRVGAARPVRSKRLFVR
;
A
#
# COMPACT_ATOMS: atom_id res chain seq x y z
N MET A 1 -67.11 7.15 10.19
CA MET A 1 -67.60 6.65 11.49
C MET A 1 -66.39 6.45 12.39
N SER A 2 -66.40 7.11 13.57
CA SER A 2 -65.53 6.88 14.74
C SER A 2 -64.02 7.05 14.56
N GLY A 3 -63.25 7.80 15.35
CA GLY A 3 -63.41 8.26 16.73
C GLY A 3 -61.99 8.19 17.32
N THR A 4 -61.38 9.31 17.70
CA THR A 4 -61.40 9.90 19.04
C THR A 4 -60.16 9.53 19.87
N ALA A 5 -59.40 10.59 20.15
CA ALA A 5 -58.65 10.92 21.36
C ALA A 5 -57.82 9.87 22.13
N ALA A 6 -56.55 10.21 22.30
CA ALA A 6 -55.69 9.77 23.41
C ALA A 6 -56.21 10.27 24.77
N PRO A 7 -55.82 9.63 25.88
CA PRO A 7 -55.66 10.30 27.15
C PRO A 7 -54.19 10.34 27.60
N VAL A 8 -53.85 11.48 28.20
CA VAL A 8 -52.63 11.78 28.96
C VAL A 8 -52.97 11.83 30.46
N MET A 9 -51.91 11.81 31.28
CA MET A 9 -51.81 12.22 32.71
C MET A 9 -52.09 11.12 33.75
N HIS A 10 -51.40 11.00 34.90
CA HIS A 10 -50.16 11.55 35.46
C HIS A 10 -49.98 10.90 36.87
N LEU A 11 -48.87 11.23 37.56
CA LEU A 11 -48.58 11.10 39.00
C LEU A 11 -48.18 9.68 39.46
N GLY A 12 -47.14 9.44 40.24
CA GLY A 12 -46.16 10.16 41.06
C GLY A 12 -45.40 9.01 41.79
N SER A 13 -44.22 9.11 42.39
CA SER A 13 -43.67 10.15 43.26
C SER A 13 -42.30 9.65 43.78
N SER A 14 -41.41 10.60 44.09
CA SER A 14 -40.32 10.54 45.11
C SER A 14 -39.21 9.48 45.00
N ALA A 15 -37.94 9.71 45.33
CA ALA A 15 -37.19 10.82 45.92
C ALA A 15 -35.69 10.56 45.61
N ALA A 16 -34.87 11.56 45.26
CA ALA A 16 -33.83 12.20 46.11
C ALA A 16 -33.00 11.21 46.97
N ALA A 17 -31.67 11.24 47.08
CA ALA A 17 -30.58 12.19 46.86
C ALA A 17 -29.29 11.34 46.74
N GLY A 18 -28.14 11.73 46.17
CA GLY A 18 -27.33 12.91 46.42
C GLY A 18 -25.92 12.47 46.88
N GLY A 19 -24.87 13.05 46.31
CA GLY A 19 -23.45 12.90 46.71
C GLY A 19 -22.63 12.10 45.69
N GLY A 20 -21.46 12.50 45.20
CA GLY A 20 -20.55 13.59 45.55
C GLY A 20 -19.10 13.12 45.34
N MET A 21 -18.35 13.82 44.47
CA MET A 21 -16.88 14.01 44.47
C MET A 21 -15.91 12.94 43.87
N VAL A 22 -15.20 13.43 42.82
CA VAL A 22 -13.76 13.34 42.40
C VAL A 22 -13.08 12.09 41.77
N PRO A 23 -12.08 12.32 40.87
CA PRO A 23 -11.67 11.40 39.80
C PRO A 23 -10.37 10.62 40.08
N GLY A 24 -10.17 9.51 39.37
CA GLY A 24 -8.98 8.65 39.44
C GLY A 24 -8.54 8.17 38.05
N ALA A 25 -7.23 8.15 37.83
CA ALA A 25 -6.55 8.18 36.55
C ALA A 25 -6.51 6.86 35.74
N ALA A 26 -6.46 7.06 34.41
CA ALA A 26 -5.62 6.39 33.41
C ALA A 26 -5.52 4.85 33.36
N GLY A 27 -6.08 4.28 32.28
CA GLY A 27 -5.68 2.98 31.73
C GLY A 27 -5.95 2.95 30.22
N HIS A 28 -4.92 3.15 29.40
CA HIS A 28 -4.99 3.11 27.94
C HIS A 28 -5.19 1.67 27.46
N GLN A 29 -6.38 1.35 26.92
CA GLN A 29 -6.63 0.13 26.17
C GLN A 29 -6.23 0.34 24.70
N ARG A 30 -5.21 -0.38 24.23
CA ARG A 30 -4.94 -0.57 22.80
C ARG A 30 -5.65 -1.85 22.35
N PRO A 31 -6.37 -1.87 21.22
CA PRO A 31 -6.94 -3.11 20.71
C PRO A 31 -5.85 -3.97 20.05
N HIS A 32 -5.75 -5.21 20.52
CA HIS A 32 -5.17 -6.36 19.80
C HIS A 32 -6.06 -6.76 18.62
N GLY A 33 -5.46 -7.19 17.51
CA GLY A 33 -6.15 -7.99 16.50
C GLY A 33 -5.63 -7.83 15.08
N MET A 34 -4.65 -8.64 14.69
CA MET A 34 -4.69 -9.52 13.51
C MET A 34 -3.34 -10.26 13.46
N GLY A 35 -3.29 -11.40 14.14
CA GLY A 35 -2.33 -12.45 13.83
C GLY A 35 -2.97 -13.37 12.80
N ASP A 36 -2.30 -13.56 11.68
CA ASP A 36 -2.48 -14.77 10.86
C ASP A 36 -1.35 -15.71 11.29
N GLU A 37 -1.64 -16.52 12.30
CA GLU A 37 -0.86 -17.72 12.65
C GLU A 37 -1.25 -18.83 11.68
N ASP A 38 -0.45 -19.02 10.63
CA ASP A 38 -0.32 -20.33 9.99
C ASP A 38 1.00 -20.93 10.48
N GLY A 39 0.90 -21.75 11.52
CA GLY A 39 1.98 -22.60 11.98
C GLY A 39 2.14 -23.80 11.07
N ASP A 40 3.29 -23.89 10.39
CA ASP A 40 3.84 -25.17 9.97
C ASP A 40 5.19 -25.33 10.68
N GLY A 41 5.23 -26.33 11.56
CA GLY A 41 6.40 -26.65 12.36
C GLY A 41 7.38 -27.47 11.54
N GLU A 42 8.32 -26.77 10.90
CA GLU A 42 9.57 -27.35 10.43
C GLU A 42 10.71 -26.75 11.25
N ASP A 43 10.84 -27.23 12.49
CA ASP A 43 11.99 -26.98 13.37
C ASP A 43 13.18 -27.85 12.88
N ASP A 44 13.54 -27.69 11.61
CA ASP A 44 14.62 -28.41 10.94
C ASP A 44 15.87 -27.52 10.93
N MET A 45 16.73 -27.78 11.93
CA MET A 45 18.09 -27.24 12.14
C MET A 45 18.57 -26.19 11.12
N LEU A 46 18.37 -24.91 11.43
CA LEU A 46 19.08 -23.84 10.74
C LEU A 46 20.58 -23.98 11.03
N PRO A 47 21.44 -24.19 10.02
CA PRO A 47 22.88 -24.22 10.23
C PRO A 47 23.31 -22.88 10.82
N ALA A 48 24.12 -22.91 11.87
CA ALA A 48 24.79 -21.75 12.48
C ALA A 48 25.83 -21.13 11.52
N MET A 49 25.38 -20.66 10.35
CA MET A 49 26.16 -20.17 9.22
C MET A 49 25.50 -18.89 8.67
N ALA A 50 25.38 -17.83 9.47
CA ALA A 50 24.82 -16.56 8.99
C ALA A 50 25.18 -15.28 9.78
N ASP A 51 26.15 -15.27 10.73
CA ASP A 51 26.35 -14.07 11.57
C ASP A 51 26.83 -12.83 10.79
N ASP A 52 27.67 -13.00 9.76
CA ASP A 52 28.18 -11.88 8.95
C ASP A 52 27.14 -11.32 7.97
N ASP A 53 26.39 -12.18 7.26
CA ASP A 53 25.33 -11.73 6.35
C ASP A 53 24.12 -11.16 7.11
N TYR A 54 23.78 -11.74 8.27
CA TYR A 54 22.71 -11.24 9.13
C TYR A 54 23.06 -9.88 9.74
N SER A 55 24.30 -9.71 10.23
CA SER A 55 24.76 -8.43 10.79
C SER A 55 24.90 -7.34 9.71
N ALA A 56 25.35 -7.69 8.50
CA ALA A 56 25.36 -6.78 7.35
C ALA A 56 23.94 -6.31 7.00
N GLN A 57 22.97 -7.23 6.92
CA GLN A 57 21.57 -6.89 6.63
C GLN A 57 20.91 -6.07 7.74
N LEU A 58 21.21 -6.36 9.02
CA LEU A 58 20.73 -5.59 10.17
C LEU A 58 21.29 -4.18 10.17
N SER A 59 22.60 -4.02 9.93
CA SER A 59 23.25 -2.71 9.89
C SER A 59 22.71 -1.84 8.75
N TRP A 60 22.46 -2.44 7.57
CA TRP A 60 21.85 -1.76 6.43
C TRP A 60 20.41 -1.32 6.72
N GLN A 61 19.65 -2.17 7.42
CA GLN A 61 18.29 -1.84 7.85
C GLN A 61 18.28 -0.72 8.90
N SER A 62 19.21 -0.75 9.86
CA SER A 62 19.34 0.29 10.90
C SER A 62 19.70 1.63 10.26
N GLN A 63 20.76 1.67 9.44
CA GLN A 63 21.16 2.90 8.74
C GLN A 63 20.03 3.43 7.86
N SER A 64 19.30 2.56 7.15
CA SER A 64 18.15 2.99 6.35
C SER A 64 17.03 3.60 7.19
N LYS A 65 16.77 3.03 8.38
CA LYS A 65 15.79 3.57 9.33
C LYS A 65 16.22 4.91 9.93
N ASP A 66 17.49 5.05 10.28
CA ASP A 66 18.04 6.26 10.87
C ASP A 66 18.06 7.41 9.84
N ASN A 67 18.50 7.12 8.61
CA ASN A 67 18.45 8.07 7.50
C ASN A 67 17.02 8.48 7.17
N LEU A 68 16.08 7.53 7.21
CA LEU A 68 14.67 7.83 7.00
C LEU A 68 14.10 8.71 8.11
N LYS A 69 14.48 8.47 9.37
CA LYS A 69 14.05 9.27 10.51
C LYS A 69 14.51 10.71 10.38
N VAL A 70 15.79 10.94 10.07
CA VAL A 70 16.33 12.27 9.83
C VAL A 70 15.58 12.98 8.70
N LEU A 71 15.24 12.25 7.64
CA LEU A 71 14.47 12.79 6.53
C LEU A 71 13.02 13.14 6.93
N MET A 72 12.35 12.27 7.70
CA MET A 72 11.01 12.52 8.23
C MET A 72 10.98 13.76 9.14
N ASP A 73 11.99 13.94 9.97
CA ASP A 73 12.08 15.05 10.94
C ASP A 73 12.26 16.42 10.24
N ASN A 74 12.68 16.45 8.97
CA ASN A 74 12.86 17.66 8.17
C ASN A 74 11.75 17.90 7.13
N PHE A 75 10.72 17.06 7.09
CA PHE A 75 9.59 17.26 6.18
C PHE A 75 8.63 18.33 6.70
N SER A 76 8.04 19.07 5.77
CA SER A 76 6.78 19.77 6.05
C SER A 76 5.65 18.75 6.25
N ASP A 77 4.61 19.12 7.00
CA ASP A 77 3.44 18.26 7.27
C ASP A 77 2.87 17.66 5.97
N ASP A 78 2.72 18.51 4.96
CA ASP A 78 2.28 18.17 3.61
C ASP A 78 3.16 17.10 2.91
N GLN A 79 4.47 17.18 3.08
CA GLN A 79 5.42 16.20 2.52
C GLN A 79 5.39 14.89 3.30
N TYR A 80 5.25 14.97 4.62
CA TYR A 80 5.13 13.82 5.49
C TYR A 80 3.90 12.98 5.13
N ASP A 81 2.73 13.61 4.99
CA ASP A 81 1.48 12.93 4.64
C ASP A 81 1.57 12.23 3.28
N ARG A 82 2.15 12.90 2.27
CA ARG A 82 2.37 12.30 0.94
C ARG A 82 3.33 11.11 0.99
N PHE A 83 4.42 11.23 1.75
CA PHE A 83 5.41 10.17 1.89
C PHE A 83 4.82 8.97 2.65
N GLU A 84 4.09 9.22 3.73
CA GLU A 84 3.46 8.18 4.53
C GLU A 84 2.42 7.40 3.72
N ALA A 85 1.61 8.11 2.92
CA ALA A 85 0.71 7.50 1.94
C ALA A 85 1.52 6.61 0.98
N TYR A 86 2.55 7.12 0.32
CA TYR A 86 3.38 6.32 -0.60
C TYR A 86 3.98 5.07 0.06
N ARG A 87 4.48 5.21 1.30
CA ARG A 87 5.11 4.11 2.06
C ARG A 87 4.11 3.02 2.42
N ARG A 88 2.92 3.38 2.89
CA ARG A 88 1.87 2.44 3.33
C ARG A 88 1.15 1.76 2.18
N HIS A 89 1.02 2.43 1.03
CA HIS A 89 0.24 1.87 -0.07
C HIS A 89 0.97 0.71 -0.74
N ALA A 90 0.26 -0.39 -0.95
CA ALA A 90 0.71 -1.55 -1.70
C ALA A 90 -0.47 -2.13 -2.48
N LEU A 91 -0.20 -2.75 -3.64
CA LEU A 91 -1.22 -3.40 -4.42
C LEU A 91 -1.68 -4.70 -3.73
N PRO A 92 -2.98 -4.95 -3.56
CA PRO A 92 -3.47 -6.17 -2.93
C PRO A 92 -3.03 -7.41 -3.72
N LYS A 93 -2.22 -8.27 -3.09
CA LYS A 93 -1.64 -9.46 -3.74
C LYS A 93 -2.71 -10.36 -4.37
N GLN A 94 -3.87 -10.49 -3.70
CA GLN A 94 -4.99 -11.29 -4.18
C GLN A 94 -5.66 -10.71 -5.43
N ALA A 95 -5.78 -9.38 -5.53
CA ALA A 95 -6.33 -8.73 -6.72
C ALA A 95 -5.38 -8.88 -7.90
N VAL A 96 -4.08 -8.65 -7.69
CA VAL A 96 -3.04 -8.86 -8.70
C VAL A 96 -3.03 -10.30 -9.19
N ARG A 97 -3.09 -11.27 -8.27
CA ARG A 97 -3.17 -12.69 -8.59
C ARG A 97 -4.37 -13.02 -9.49
N LYS A 98 -5.57 -12.51 -9.16
CA LYS A 98 -6.78 -12.70 -9.98
C LYS A 98 -6.61 -12.18 -11.40
N VAL A 99 -6.03 -10.99 -11.56
CA VAL A 99 -5.78 -10.39 -12.89
C VAL A 99 -4.81 -11.25 -13.72
N ILE A 100 -3.72 -11.74 -13.11
CA ILE A 100 -2.76 -12.61 -13.81
C ILE A 100 -3.43 -13.92 -14.22
N GLN A 101 -4.19 -14.55 -13.32
CA GLN A 101 -4.92 -15.79 -13.62
C GLN A 101 -5.95 -15.61 -14.74
N GLN A 102 -6.70 -14.50 -14.73
CA GLN A 102 -7.66 -14.17 -15.79
C GLN A 102 -6.99 -13.97 -17.15
N THR A 103 -5.77 -13.42 -17.16
CA THR A 103 -5.03 -13.13 -18.40
C THR A 103 -4.36 -14.38 -18.99
N LEU A 104 -3.80 -15.23 -18.12
CA LEU A 104 -3.03 -16.42 -18.55
C LEU A 104 -3.85 -17.71 -18.59
N GLY A 105 -5.00 -17.76 -17.91
CA GLY A 105 -5.80 -18.99 -17.75
C GLY A 105 -5.14 -20.08 -16.89
N GLN A 106 -4.06 -19.73 -16.17
CA GLN A 106 -3.29 -20.66 -15.33
C GLN A 106 -3.34 -20.26 -13.86
N GLN A 107 -3.15 -21.23 -12.97
CA GLN A 107 -2.98 -20.98 -11.54
C GLN A 107 -1.62 -20.32 -11.27
N VAL A 108 -1.62 -19.33 -10.38
CA VAL A 108 -0.45 -18.51 -10.06
C VAL A 108 -0.21 -18.54 -8.55
N SER A 109 1.05 -18.75 -8.15
CA SER A 109 1.44 -18.78 -6.75
C SER A 109 1.50 -17.37 -6.13
N GLN A 110 1.41 -17.30 -4.80
CA GLN A 110 1.42 -16.05 -4.05
C GLN A 110 2.75 -15.26 -4.16
N PRO A 111 3.94 -15.91 -4.17
CA PRO A 111 5.20 -15.20 -4.41
C PRO A 111 5.28 -14.50 -5.76
N VAL A 112 4.77 -15.14 -6.83
CA VAL A 112 4.72 -14.52 -8.17
C VAL A 112 3.83 -13.28 -8.16
N ALA A 113 2.65 -13.36 -7.53
CA ALA A 113 1.77 -12.20 -7.38
C ALA A 113 2.42 -11.05 -6.58
N GLN A 114 3.22 -11.37 -5.56
CA GLN A 114 3.99 -10.37 -4.80
C GLN A 114 5.04 -9.67 -5.65
N ILE A 115 5.78 -10.41 -6.48
CA ILE A 115 6.79 -9.84 -7.39
C ILE A 115 6.12 -8.91 -8.40
N VAL A 116 5.03 -9.36 -9.03
CA VAL A 116 4.28 -8.54 -10.01
C VAL A 116 3.69 -7.29 -9.36
N ALA A 117 3.16 -7.40 -8.12
CA ALA A 117 2.69 -6.24 -7.37
C ALA A 117 3.82 -5.21 -7.10
N GLY A 118 5.04 -5.69 -6.84
CA GLY A 118 6.23 -4.85 -6.67
C GLY A 118 6.55 -4.06 -7.95
N PHE A 119 6.68 -4.74 -9.08
CA PHE A 119 6.93 -4.08 -10.37
C PHE A 119 5.81 -3.13 -10.78
N ALA A 120 4.55 -3.50 -10.55
CA ALA A 120 3.42 -2.63 -10.83
C ALA A 120 3.43 -1.36 -9.97
N LYS A 121 3.86 -1.43 -8.70
CA LYS A 121 4.04 -0.25 -7.84
C LYS A 121 5.13 0.68 -8.39
N VAL A 122 6.28 0.13 -8.81
CA VAL A 122 7.37 0.92 -9.43
C VAL A 122 6.86 1.62 -10.68
N PHE A 123 6.18 0.89 -11.58
CA PHE A 123 5.61 1.45 -12.80
C PHE A 123 4.65 2.62 -12.53
N VAL A 124 3.74 2.48 -11.56
CA VAL A 124 2.82 3.57 -11.19
C VAL A 124 3.60 4.78 -10.65
N GLY A 125 4.66 4.56 -9.86
CA GLY A 125 5.53 5.63 -9.38
C GLY A 125 6.17 6.42 -10.53
N GLU A 126 6.78 5.72 -11.48
CA GLU A 126 7.37 6.34 -12.67
C GLU A 126 6.34 7.12 -13.50
N MET A 127 5.11 6.60 -13.63
CA MET A 127 4.05 7.27 -14.38
C MET A 127 3.64 8.58 -13.70
N VAL A 128 3.48 8.55 -12.37
CA VAL A 128 3.10 9.74 -11.59
C VAL A 128 4.20 10.80 -11.63
N GLU A 129 5.47 10.40 -11.47
CA GLU A 129 6.61 11.32 -11.55
C GLU A 129 6.69 12.00 -12.91
N LYS A 130 6.60 11.22 -14.00
CA LYS A 130 6.60 11.77 -15.36
C LYS A 130 5.39 12.66 -15.62
N ALA A 131 4.20 12.29 -15.13
CA ALA A 131 3.00 13.11 -15.27
C ALA A 131 3.13 14.45 -14.53
N ARG A 132 3.75 14.45 -13.34
CA ARG A 132 4.07 15.69 -12.61
C ARG A 132 5.10 16.54 -13.36
N ALA A 133 6.12 15.92 -13.96
CA ALA A 133 7.08 16.65 -14.78
C ALA A 133 6.42 17.30 -16.01
N VAL A 134 5.49 16.60 -16.67
CA VAL A 134 4.70 17.15 -17.79
C VAL A 134 3.84 18.33 -17.32
N GLN A 135 3.14 18.18 -16.20
CA GLN A 135 2.30 19.23 -15.62
C GLN A 135 3.13 20.50 -15.33
N THR A 136 4.27 20.35 -14.66
CA THR A 136 5.19 21.46 -14.36
C THR A 136 5.71 22.12 -15.63
N ARG A 137 6.11 21.34 -16.65
CA ARG A 137 6.59 21.87 -17.93
C ARG A 137 5.53 22.68 -18.67
N ARG A 138 4.25 22.38 -18.46
CA ARG A 138 3.12 23.12 -19.05
C ARG A 138 2.66 24.30 -18.19
N GLY A 139 3.24 24.50 -17.01
CA GLY A 139 2.80 25.53 -16.06
C GLY A 139 1.41 25.26 -15.48
N GLU A 140 0.94 24.02 -15.54
CA GLU A 140 -0.35 23.62 -14.99
C GLU A 140 -0.22 23.29 -13.50
N THR A 141 -1.29 23.49 -12.72
CA THR A 141 -1.31 23.18 -11.28
C THR A 141 -2.57 22.41 -10.91
N GLY A 142 -2.57 21.75 -9.75
CA GLY A 142 -3.71 20.95 -9.27
C GLY A 142 -3.59 19.44 -9.54
N PRO A 143 -4.72 18.71 -9.56
CA PRO A 143 -4.74 17.27 -9.79
C PRO A 143 -4.17 16.88 -11.17
N LEU A 144 -3.61 15.67 -11.27
CA LEU A 144 -3.15 15.14 -12.56
C LEU A 144 -4.34 14.88 -13.48
N SER A 145 -4.35 15.52 -14.65
CA SER A 145 -5.34 15.27 -15.71
C SER A 145 -5.02 13.98 -16.48
N PRO A 146 -6.01 13.38 -17.17
CA PRO A 146 -5.77 12.24 -18.06
C PRO A 146 -4.72 12.54 -19.15
N ASP A 147 -4.63 13.79 -19.62
CA ASP A 147 -3.66 14.19 -20.65
C ASP A 147 -2.22 14.19 -20.13
N HIS A 148 -2.00 14.51 -18.85
CA HIS A 148 -0.69 14.36 -18.21
C HIS A 148 -0.24 12.90 -18.21
N LEU A 149 -1.15 11.97 -17.88
CA LEU A 149 -0.85 10.54 -17.83
C LEU A 149 -0.59 9.96 -19.23
N ARG A 150 -1.34 10.38 -20.25
CA ARG A 150 -1.10 9.96 -21.64
C ARG A 150 0.27 10.40 -22.14
N GLU A 151 0.64 11.66 -21.89
CA GLU A 151 1.95 12.17 -22.27
C GLU A 151 3.08 11.52 -21.46
N ALA A 152 2.87 11.29 -20.17
CA ALA A 152 3.81 10.54 -19.33
C ALA A 152 4.08 9.14 -19.89
N TYR A 153 3.02 8.43 -20.31
CA TYR A 153 3.16 7.10 -20.91
C TYR A 153 3.86 7.14 -22.27
N ARG A 154 3.66 8.19 -23.07
CA ARG A 154 4.39 8.40 -24.33
C ARG A 154 5.89 8.58 -24.08
N ILE A 155 6.26 9.40 -23.09
CA ILE A 155 7.65 9.63 -22.68
C ILE A 155 8.26 8.34 -22.15
N TYR A 156 7.54 7.63 -21.28
CA TYR A 156 7.99 6.35 -20.74
C TYR A 156 8.34 5.34 -21.83
N GLN A 157 7.47 5.14 -22.82
CA GLN A 157 7.73 4.24 -23.95
C GLN A 157 8.92 4.68 -24.81
N ALA A 158 9.20 5.98 -24.90
CA ALA A 158 10.34 6.47 -25.65
C ALA A 158 11.67 6.16 -24.95
N GLU A 159 11.69 6.19 -23.61
CA GLU A 159 12.87 5.92 -22.79
C GLU A 159 13.13 4.42 -22.58
N THR A 160 12.11 3.66 -22.19
CA THR A 160 12.22 2.23 -21.88
C THR A 160 12.10 1.33 -23.11
N GLY A 161 11.79 1.92 -24.26
CA GLY A 161 11.40 1.20 -25.47
C GLY A 161 9.96 0.72 -25.39
N ARG A 162 9.39 0.33 -26.53
CA ARG A 162 8.07 -0.29 -26.57
C ARG A 162 8.12 -1.65 -25.87
N VAL A 163 7.53 -1.73 -24.68
CA VAL A 163 7.27 -3.00 -24.00
C VAL A 163 6.47 -3.90 -24.97
N GLY A 164 7.09 -4.98 -25.44
CA GLY A 164 6.48 -5.95 -26.38
C GLY A 164 6.87 -5.83 -27.86
N ALA A 165 7.65 -4.82 -28.29
CA ALA A 165 8.18 -4.80 -29.65
C ALA A 165 9.52 -5.55 -29.74
N ALA A 166 9.51 -6.85 -29.42
CA ALA A 166 10.51 -7.74 -29.98
C ALA A 166 10.30 -7.73 -31.50
N ARG A 167 10.96 -6.82 -32.24
CA ARG A 167 11.03 -6.95 -33.70
C ARG A 167 11.56 -8.36 -33.94
N PRO A 168 10.83 -9.25 -34.63
CA PRO A 168 11.39 -10.54 -34.98
C PRO A 168 12.63 -10.26 -35.82
N VAL A 169 13.81 -10.51 -35.22
CA VAL A 169 15.06 -10.53 -35.98
C VAL A 169 14.86 -11.64 -36.99
N ARG A 170 14.70 -11.27 -38.27
CA ARG A 170 14.52 -12.20 -39.39
C ARG A 170 15.36 -13.45 -39.12
N SER A 171 14.69 -14.57 -38.82
CA SER A 171 15.36 -15.81 -38.44
C SER A 171 16.29 -16.21 -39.57
N LYS A 172 17.61 -16.10 -39.37
CA LYS A 172 18.55 -16.87 -40.19
C LYS A 172 18.24 -18.32 -39.89
N ARG A 173 17.77 -19.07 -40.90
CA ARG A 173 17.45 -20.51 -40.75
C ARG A 173 18.69 -21.21 -40.21
N LEU A 174 18.67 -21.60 -38.93
CA LEU A 174 19.80 -22.23 -38.25
C LEU A 174 19.95 -23.71 -38.61
N PHE A 175 19.02 -24.26 -39.38
CA PHE A 175 19.10 -25.64 -39.85
C PHE A 175 18.75 -25.67 -41.34
N VAL A 176 19.75 -26.05 -42.15
CA VAL A 176 19.57 -26.54 -43.52
C VAL A 176 19.78 -28.05 -43.44
N ARG A 177 18.85 -28.80 -44.03
CA ARG A 177 18.83 -30.26 -44.07
C ARG A 177 19.88 -30.82 -45.03
#